data_AF-A0A379G2M3-F1
#
_entry.id   AF-A0A379G2M3-F1
#
_cell.length_a   1.000
_cell.length_b   1.000
_cell.length_c   1.000
_cell.angle_alpha   90.00
_cell.angle_beta   90.00
_cell.angle_gamma   90.00
#
_symmetry.space_group_name_H-M   'P 1'
#
loop_
_entity.id
_entity.type
_entity.pdbx_description
1 polymer ?
#
loop_
_entity_poly.entity_id
_entity_poly.type
_entity_poly.pdbx_seq_one_letter_code
_entity_poly.pdbx_strand_id
1 'polypeptide(L)'
;MFTSSIKATKPIQITSKVEINKEYGQLSQKLLNVSNKFISFTVNKQSISINKAILMSDVLKAVQKSNPKDTQAIAHWKEQERVVQLSATFNQAFDAVIDAFISSNQDMKFRLSLQEKTNIFNEIKGNLQFGEYQFNKNAAQKSLEHVLRNNSRIKEITTLLIQQNKISDTKSVRYVTNYIIEAINNELCQTLFPELPLREISVLATELTSLRLFDKSMDQMKYDHWKAHYKLPSSGKTIML
;
A
#
# COMPACT_ATOMS: atom_id res chain seq x y z
N MET A 1 10.69 38.15 -28.36
CA MET A 1 10.76 36.67 -28.34
C MET A 1 10.85 36.22 -26.89
N PHE A 2 9.81 35.59 -26.34
CA PHE A 2 9.87 34.96 -25.03
C PHE A 2 10.08 33.47 -25.22
N THR A 3 11.33 33.02 -25.09
CA THR A 3 11.65 31.59 -24.98
C THR A 3 11.15 31.10 -23.62
N SER A 4 9.93 30.59 -23.59
CA SER A 4 9.44 29.76 -22.49
C SER A 4 10.21 28.43 -22.53
N SER A 5 11.38 28.40 -21.90
CA SER A 5 12.01 27.15 -21.49
C SER A 5 11.16 26.58 -20.35
N ILE A 6 10.17 25.75 -20.70
CA ILE A 6 9.53 24.86 -19.73
C ILE A 6 10.66 23.94 -19.26
N LYS A 7 11.29 24.31 -18.14
CA LYS A 7 12.22 23.44 -17.44
C LYS A 7 11.42 22.18 -17.12
N ALA A 8 11.75 21.07 -17.78
CA ALA A 8 11.30 19.76 -17.36
C ALA A 8 11.72 19.59 -15.90
N THR A 9 10.76 19.70 -14.98
CA THR A 9 10.98 19.41 -13.57
C THR A 9 11.47 17.98 -13.50
N LYS A 10 12.67 17.77 -12.95
CA LYS A 10 13.18 16.41 -12.71
C LYS A 10 12.11 15.61 -11.95
N PRO A 11 11.86 14.35 -12.30
CA PRO A 11 10.88 13.53 -11.60
C PRO A 11 11.23 13.50 -10.11
N ILE A 12 10.24 13.74 -9.25
CA ILE A 12 10.42 13.68 -7.80
C ILE A 12 10.71 12.24 -7.42
N GLN A 13 11.86 12.04 -6.78
CA GLN A 13 12.25 10.74 -6.24
C GLN A 13 11.92 10.72 -4.75
N ILE A 14 11.08 9.79 -4.33
CA ILE A 14 10.76 9.54 -2.93
C ILE A 14 11.07 8.08 -2.59
N THR A 15 11.70 7.87 -1.43
CA THR A 15 11.97 6.54 -0.87
C THR A 15 11.66 6.52 0.61
N SER A 16 11.36 5.33 1.15
CA SER A 16 11.23 5.10 2.57
C SER A 16 12.13 3.95 3.05
N LYS A 17 12.56 4.02 4.30
CA LYS A 17 13.29 2.93 4.97
C LYS A 17 13.02 2.92 6.47
N VAL A 18 13.05 1.74 7.08
CA VAL A 18 13.02 1.61 8.54
C VAL A 18 14.44 1.72 9.07
N GLU A 19 14.69 2.70 9.92
CA GLU A 19 15.98 2.93 10.56
C GLU A 19 15.93 2.52 12.03
N ILE A 20 17.00 1.90 12.50
CA ILE A 20 17.19 1.55 13.91
C ILE A 20 18.29 2.47 14.46
N ASN A 21 17.92 3.46 15.26
CA ASN A 21 18.93 4.31 15.90
C ASN A 21 19.62 3.54 17.03
N LYS A 22 20.93 3.30 16.89
CA LYS A 22 21.75 2.51 17.83
C LYS A 22 22.25 3.33 19.02
N GLU A 23 22.17 4.67 18.99
CA GLU A 23 22.65 5.55 20.06
C GLU A 23 21.85 5.42 21.36
N TYR A 24 20.60 4.93 21.28
CA TYR A 24 19.84 4.49 22.44
C TYR A 24 20.25 3.07 22.80
N GLY A 25 21.29 2.90 23.62
CA GLY A 25 21.76 1.60 24.10
C GLY A 25 20.67 0.79 24.84
N GLN A 26 20.85 -0.54 24.90
CA GLN A 26 19.87 -1.52 25.44
C GLN A 26 19.26 -1.15 26.81
N LEU A 27 20.00 -0.44 27.68
CA LEU A 27 19.49 0.01 28.99
C LEU A 27 18.45 1.14 28.86
N SER A 28 18.70 2.13 27.99
CA SER A 28 17.80 3.26 27.77
C SER A 28 16.48 2.85 27.10
N GLN A 29 16.51 1.81 26.27
CA GLN A 29 15.32 1.27 25.58
C GLN A 29 14.34 0.57 26.53
N LYS A 30 14.84 -0.23 27.49
CA LYS A 30 14.00 -0.88 28.51
C LYS A 30 13.41 0.10 29.51
N LEU A 31 14.16 1.15 29.87
CA LEU A 31 13.75 2.12 30.89
C LEU A 31 12.81 3.22 30.37
N LEU A 32 12.93 3.62 29.11
CA LEU A 32 12.16 4.75 28.55
C LEU A 32 10.97 4.30 27.66
N ASN A 33 10.80 3.00 27.42
CA ASN A 33 9.75 2.45 26.55
C ASN A 33 9.68 3.13 25.16
N VAL A 34 10.83 3.63 24.66
CA VAL A 34 10.93 4.29 23.35
C VAL A 34 11.40 3.26 22.36
N SER A 35 10.57 2.95 21.36
CA SER A 35 11.04 2.22 20.18
C SER A 35 12.15 3.04 19.52
N ASN A 36 13.30 2.42 19.27
CA ASN A 36 14.38 3.02 18.49
C ASN A 36 14.20 2.86 16.98
N LYS A 37 13.03 2.35 16.55
CA LYS A 37 12.65 2.19 15.15
C LYS A 37 11.96 3.44 14.62
N PHE A 38 12.50 3.98 13.55
CA PHE A 38 11.99 5.15 12.84
C PHE A 38 11.65 4.76 11.40
N ILE A 39 10.60 5.37 10.85
CA ILE A 39 10.29 5.33 9.43
C ILE A 39 10.85 6.61 8.83
N SER A 40 11.82 6.49 7.94
CA SER A 40 12.52 7.62 7.34
C SER A 40 12.10 7.77 5.89
N PHE A 41 11.73 8.99 5.51
CA PHE A 41 11.32 9.37 4.16
C PHE A 41 12.35 10.29 3.56
N THR A 42 12.87 9.95 2.38
CA THR A 42 13.80 10.79 1.64
C THR A 42 13.15 11.25 0.36
N VAL A 43 12.98 12.56 0.18
CA VAL A 43 12.59 13.17 -1.09
C VAL A 43 13.80 13.90 -1.65
N ASN A 44 14.23 13.52 -2.85
CA ASN A 44 15.48 13.93 -3.49
C ASN A 44 16.70 13.73 -2.59
N LYS A 45 17.06 14.71 -1.75
CA LYS A 45 18.22 14.68 -0.85
C LYS A 45 17.86 14.96 0.62
N GLN A 46 16.63 15.34 0.89
CA GLN A 46 16.19 15.73 2.23
C GLN A 46 15.40 14.58 2.84
N SER A 47 15.70 14.31 4.10
CA SER A 47 15.08 13.22 4.83
C SER A 47 14.38 13.72 6.08
N ILE A 48 13.24 13.11 6.38
CA ILE A 48 12.53 13.28 7.64
C ILE A 48 12.17 11.92 8.20
N SER A 49 12.30 11.78 9.51
CA SER A 49 12.07 10.52 10.20
C SER A 49 10.98 10.67 11.23
N ILE A 50 10.17 9.62 11.39
CA ILE A 50 9.10 9.57 12.37
C ILE A 50 9.20 8.30 13.21
N ASN A 51 9.05 8.45 14.53
CA ASN A 51 9.15 7.32 15.44
C ASN A 51 7.93 6.40 15.30
N LYS A 52 8.18 5.11 15.09
CA LYS A 52 7.14 4.11 14.84
C LYS A 52 6.24 3.86 16.07
N ALA A 53 6.79 3.86 17.29
CA ALA A 53 5.97 3.64 18.49
C ALA A 53 5.04 4.82 18.76
N ILE A 54 5.50 6.05 18.52
CA ILE A 54 4.65 7.24 18.68
C ILE A 54 3.52 7.22 17.65
N LEU A 55 3.80 6.86 16.39
CA LEU A 55 2.76 6.67 15.38
C LEU A 55 1.74 5.59 15.79
N MET A 56 2.20 4.45 16.26
CA MET A 56 1.32 3.39 16.73
C MET A 56 0.44 3.88 17.89
N SER A 57 1.03 4.61 18.86
CA SER A 57 0.29 5.18 19.98
C SER A 57 -0.80 6.15 19.51
N ASP A 58 -0.50 7.03 18.55
CA ASP A 58 -1.47 7.99 18.02
C ASP A 58 -2.63 7.28 17.31
N VAL A 59 -2.34 6.23 16.54
CA VAL A 59 -3.37 5.42 15.86
C VAL A 59 -4.30 4.79 16.89
N LEU A 60 -3.75 4.11 17.90
CA LEU A 60 -4.55 3.44 18.92
C LEU A 60 -5.38 4.44 19.75
N LYS A 61 -4.82 5.61 20.06
CA LYS A 61 -5.56 6.69 20.72
C LYS A 61 -6.71 7.22 19.85
N ALA A 62 -6.50 7.36 18.54
CA ALA A 62 -7.55 7.78 17.62
C ALA A 62 -8.70 6.76 17.59
N VAL A 63 -8.38 5.47 17.52
CA VAL A 63 -9.36 4.37 17.58
C VAL A 63 -10.16 4.40 18.89
N GLN A 64 -9.49 4.52 20.03
CA GLN A 64 -10.16 4.61 21.33
C GLN A 64 -11.05 5.86 21.45
N LYS A 65 -10.60 7.00 20.90
CA LYS A 65 -11.36 8.25 20.91
C LYS A 65 -12.64 8.15 20.07
N SER A 66 -12.64 7.36 19.00
CA SER A 66 -13.83 7.11 18.19
C SER A 66 -14.89 6.28 18.91
N ASN A 67 -14.49 5.42 19.86
CA ASN A 67 -15.39 4.58 20.65
C ASN A 67 -15.08 4.68 22.15
N PRO A 68 -15.33 5.83 22.80
CA PRO A 68 -14.82 6.12 24.15
C PRO A 68 -15.43 5.25 25.26
N LYS A 69 -16.62 4.68 25.01
CA LYS A 69 -17.32 3.80 25.96
C LYS A 69 -16.93 2.33 25.84
N ASP A 70 -16.24 1.96 24.77
CA ASP A 70 -15.82 0.59 24.51
C ASP A 70 -14.39 0.40 25.01
N THR A 71 -14.25 -0.32 26.12
CA THR A 71 -12.94 -0.65 26.72
C THR A 71 -12.14 -1.65 25.87
N GLN A 72 -12.80 -2.31 24.92
CA GLN A 72 -12.21 -3.25 23.96
C GLN A 72 -12.17 -2.66 22.53
N ALA A 73 -12.37 -1.35 22.36
CA ALA A 73 -12.41 -0.67 21.06
C ALA A 73 -11.24 -1.03 20.15
N ILE A 74 -10.04 -1.11 20.70
CA ILE A 74 -8.82 -1.47 19.95
C ILE A 74 -8.87 -2.92 19.46
N ALA A 75 -9.36 -3.85 20.29
CA ALA A 75 -9.47 -5.27 19.92
C ALA A 75 -10.52 -5.46 18.83
N HIS A 76 -11.72 -4.91 19.02
CA HIS A 76 -12.79 -4.94 18.01
C HIS A 76 -12.35 -4.30 16.69
N TRP A 77 -11.69 -3.14 16.77
CA TRP A 77 -11.13 -2.49 15.59
C TRP A 77 -10.10 -3.36 14.87
N LYS A 78 -9.20 -4.02 15.59
CA LYS A 78 -8.21 -4.92 14.97
C LYS A 78 -8.86 -6.08 14.23
N GLU A 79 -9.90 -6.69 14.80
CA GLU A 79 -10.64 -7.77 14.12
C GLU A 79 -11.30 -7.29 12.83
N GLN A 80 -11.96 -6.14 12.86
CA GLN A 80 -12.57 -5.53 11.69
C GLN A 80 -11.53 -5.09 10.64
N GLU A 81 -10.46 -4.42 11.09
CA GLU A 81 -9.44 -3.88 10.21
C GLU A 81 -8.62 -5.00 9.56
N ARG A 82 -8.33 -6.10 10.28
CA ARG A 82 -7.72 -7.31 9.71
C ARG A 82 -8.51 -7.77 8.49
N VAL A 83 -9.84 -7.80 8.62
CA VAL A 83 -10.70 -8.20 7.51
C VAL A 83 -10.60 -7.20 6.37
N VAL A 84 -10.74 -5.91 6.65
CA VAL A 84 -10.69 -4.89 5.60
C VAL A 84 -9.34 -4.88 4.87
N GLN A 85 -8.22 -5.06 5.58
CA GLN A 85 -6.87 -5.00 5.00
C GLN A 85 -6.65 -6.10 3.95
N LEU A 86 -7.13 -7.32 4.18
CA LEU A 86 -7.04 -8.41 3.20
C LEU A 86 -7.78 -8.08 1.90
N SER A 87 -9.08 -7.77 2.01
CA SER A 87 -9.90 -7.48 0.83
C SER A 87 -9.48 -6.19 0.12
N ALA A 88 -9.12 -5.14 0.87
CA ALA A 88 -8.71 -3.88 0.28
C ALA A 88 -7.35 -3.99 -0.43
N THR A 89 -6.41 -4.77 0.11
CA THR A 89 -5.12 -5.01 -0.57
C THR A 89 -5.31 -5.77 -1.88
N PHE A 90 -6.16 -6.80 -1.88
CA PHE A 90 -6.56 -7.48 -3.11
C PHE A 90 -7.23 -6.52 -4.11
N ASN A 91 -8.24 -5.76 -3.65
CA ASN A 91 -9.01 -4.86 -4.51
C ASN A 91 -8.11 -3.79 -5.15
N GLN A 92 -7.22 -3.18 -4.37
CA GLN A 92 -6.26 -2.19 -4.86
C GLN A 92 -5.34 -2.78 -5.94
N ALA A 93 -4.78 -3.96 -5.71
CA ALA A 93 -3.90 -4.62 -6.68
C ALA A 93 -4.65 -5.03 -7.96
N PHE A 94 -5.87 -5.56 -7.82
CA PHE A 94 -6.74 -5.90 -8.94
C PHE A 94 -7.10 -4.66 -9.77
N ASP A 95 -7.61 -3.61 -9.11
CA ASP A 95 -8.08 -2.39 -9.78
C ASP A 95 -6.90 -1.65 -10.45
N ALA A 96 -5.70 -1.64 -9.85
CA ALA A 96 -4.50 -1.05 -10.45
C ALA A 96 -4.08 -1.72 -11.77
N VAL A 97 -4.20 -3.05 -11.86
CA VAL A 97 -3.90 -3.78 -13.11
C VAL A 97 -4.94 -3.46 -14.19
N ILE A 98 -6.22 -3.40 -13.81
CA ILE A 98 -7.31 -3.01 -14.72
C ILE A 98 -7.09 -1.60 -15.27
N ASP A 99 -6.79 -0.64 -14.39
CA ASP A 99 -6.55 0.75 -14.77
C ASP A 99 -5.32 0.89 -15.68
N ALA A 100 -4.23 0.16 -15.39
CA ALA A 100 -3.04 0.12 -16.23
C ALA A 100 -3.33 -0.48 -17.63
N PHE A 101 -4.13 -1.54 -17.68
CA PHE A 101 -4.55 -2.17 -18.92
C PHE A 101 -5.40 -1.24 -19.78
N ILE A 102 -6.44 -0.62 -19.20
CA ILE A 102 -7.33 0.33 -19.89
C ILE A 102 -6.53 1.54 -20.40
N SER A 103 -5.65 2.09 -19.57
CA SER A 103 -4.80 3.24 -19.96
C SER A 103 -3.90 2.92 -21.15
N SER A 104 -3.45 1.68 -21.26
CA SER A 104 -2.57 1.20 -22.34
C SER A 104 -3.33 0.72 -23.58
N ASN A 105 -4.63 0.45 -23.46
CA ASN A 105 -5.48 -0.10 -24.51
C ASN A 105 -6.80 0.68 -24.57
N GLN A 106 -6.73 1.99 -24.80
CA GLN A 106 -7.88 2.91 -24.70
C GLN A 106 -9.06 2.53 -25.60
N ASP A 107 -8.80 1.83 -26.70
CA ASP A 107 -9.82 1.36 -27.65
C ASP A 107 -10.52 0.07 -27.18
N MET A 108 -9.97 -0.64 -26.19
CA MET A 108 -10.53 -1.87 -25.65
C MET A 108 -11.41 -1.59 -24.42
N LYS A 109 -12.72 -1.75 -24.57
CA LYS A 109 -13.69 -1.70 -23.45
C LYS A 109 -13.79 -3.04 -22.72
N PHE A 110 -12.68 -3.60 -22.28
CA PHE A 110 -12.68 -4.86 -21.55
C PHE A 110 -12.63 -4.63 -20.03
N ARG A 111 -13.52 -5.30 -19.30
CA ARG A 111 -13.53 -5.33 -17.83
C ARG A 111 -13.82 -6.75 -17.38
N LEU A 112 -13.02 -7.26 -16.43
CA LEU A 112 -13.35 -8.50 -15.75
C LEU A 112 -14.65 -8.32 -14.96
N SER A 113 -15.48 -9.35 -15.00
CA SER A 113 -16.72 -9.43 -14.23
C SER A 113 -16.45 -9.53 -12.73
N LEU A 114 -17.46 -9.19 -11.92
CA LEU A 114 -17.39 -9.37 -10.48
C LEU A 114 -17.17 -10.85 -10.07
N GLN A 115 -17.69 -11.79 -10.87
CA GLN A 115 -17.48 -13.21 -10.66
C GLN A 115 -16.01 -13.58 -10.83
N GLU A 116 -15.33 -13.04 -11.85
CA GLU A 116 -13.90 -13.27 -12.05
C GLU A 116 -13.06 -12.67 -10.93
N LYS A 117 -13.40 -11.46 -10.47
CA LYS A 117 -12.76 -10.84 -9.30
C LYS A 117 -12.87 -11.75 -8.07
N THR A 118 -14.04 -12.35 -7.85
CA THR A 118 -14.27 -13.29 -6.74
C THR A 118 -13.50 -14.61 -6.92
N ASN A 119 -13.43 -15.13 -8.16
CA ASN A 119 -12.69 -16.35 -8.46
C ASN A 119 -11.18 -16.18 -8.21
N ILE A 120 -10.60 -15.06 -8.68
CA ILE A 120 -9.18 -14.75 -8.43
C ILE A 120 -8.93 -14.64 -6.93
N PHE A 121 -9.80 -13.97 -6.18
CA PHE A 121 -9.65 -13.89 -4.72
C PHE A 121 -9.66 -15.29 -4.07
N ASN A 122 -10.58 -16.16 -4.46
CA ASN A 122 -10.68 -17.50 -3.91
C ASN A 122 -9.46 -18.37 -4.27
N GLU A 123 -8.89 -18.18 -5.47
CA GLU A 123 -7.64 -18.82 -5.88
C GLU A 123 -6.46 -18.39 -4.99
N ILE A 124 -6.33 -17.08 -4.73
CA ILE A 124 -5.32 -16.54 -3.81
C ILE A 124 -5.53 -17.07 -2.39
N LYS A 125 -6.77 -17.11 -1.91
CA LYS A 125 -7.12 -17.66 -0.59
C LYS A 125 -6.71 -19.14 -0.50
N GLY A 126 -6.94 -19.92 -1.56
CA GLY A 126 -6.52 -21.32 -1.64
C GLY A 126 -5.00 -21.47 -1.57
N ASN A 127 -4.25 -20.62 -2.29
CA ASN A 127 -2.80 -20.66 -2.36
C ASN A 127 -2.13 -20.24 -1.03
N LEU A 128 -2.67 -19.22 -0.36
CA LEU A 128 -2.03 -18.64 0.83
C LEU A 128 -2.57 -19.17 2.17
N GLN A 129 -3.67 -19.92 2.15
CA GLN A 129 -4.25 -20.61 3.32
C GLN A 129 -4.41 -19.73 4.59
N PHE A 130 -4.69 -18.43 4.46
CA PHE A 130 -4.79 -17.50 5.59
C PHE A 130 -6.12 -17.58 6.39
N GLY A 131 -6.71 -18.78 6.44
CA GLY A 131 -7.87 -19.11 7.29
C GLY A 131 -9.26 -18.82 6.71
N GLU A 132 -10.28 -18.97 7.56
CA GLU A 132 -11.68 -18.72 7.22
C GLU A 132 -11.96 -17.21 7.11
N TYR A 133 -11.75 -16.70 5.90
CA TYR A 133 -11.98 -15.31 5.56
C TYR A 133 -13.07 -15.18 4.48
N GLN A 134 -14.05 -14.32 4.71
CA GLN A 134 -15.05 -13.98 3.69
C GLN A 134 -14.62 -12.73 2.94
N PHE A 135 -14.50 -12.85 1.61
CA PHE A 135 -14.14 -11.74 0.74
C PHE A 135 -15.17 -10.61 0.81
N ASN A 136 -14.72 -9.40 1.12
CA ASN A 136 -15.52 -8.19 0.99
C ASN A 136 -15.13 -7.47 -0.31
N LYS A 137 -15.89 -7.74 -1.37
CA LYS A 137 -15.74 -7.12 -2.70
C LYS A 137 -15.78 -5.59 -2.72
N ASN A 138 -16.35 -4.96 -1.69
CA ASN A 138 -16.51 -3.52 -1.59
C ASN A 138 -15.54 -2.89 -0.58
N ALA A 139 -14.68 -3.68 0.07
CA ALA A 139 -13.67 -3.14 0.97
C ALA A 139 -12.61 -2.38 0.16
N ALA A 140 -12.74 -1.06 0.09
CA ALA A 140 -11.76 -0.18 -0.55
C ALA A 140 -11.06 0.73 0.47
N GLN A 141 -11.78 1.16 1.50
CA GLN A 141 -11.29 2.13 2.47
C GLN A 141 -10.79 1.42 3.73
N LYS A 142 -9.47 1.41 3.91
CA LYS A 142 -8.79 0.96 5.13
C LYS A 142 -8.96 2.02 6.21
N SER A 143 -9.48 1.65 7.38
CA SER A 143 -9.71 2.65 8.44
C SER A 143 -8.39 3.16 9.01
N LEU A 144 -7.34 2.33 8.99
CA LEU A 144 -5.98 2.74 9.34
C LEU A 144 -5.50 3.89 8.44
N GLU A 145 -5.65 3.78 7.11
CA GLU A 145 -5.29 4.87 6.19
C GLU A 145 -6.04 6.16 6.49
N HIS A 146 -7.32 6.07 6.86
CA HIS A 146 -8.11 7.24 7.24
C HIS A 146 -7.57 7.90 8.53
N VAL A 147 -7.17 7.11 9.52
CA VAL A 147 -6.51 7.62 10.73
C VAL A 147 -5.18 8.29 10.39
N LEU A 148 -4.37 7.67 9.51
CA LEU A 148 -3.08 8.21 9.09
C LEU A 148 -3.22 9.53 8.32
N ARG A 149 -4.19 9.62 7.40
CA ARG A 149 -4.51 10.86 6.68
C ARG A 149 -4.90 12.01 7.60
N ASN A 150 -5.47 11.71 8.76
CA ASN A 150 -5.92 12.71 9.72
C ASN A 150 -4.92 12.98 10.86
N ASN A 151 -3.84 12.21 10.97
CA ASN A 151 -2.83 12.39 11.99
C ASN A 151 -2.04 13.70 11.78
N SER A 152 -2.03 14.57 12.80
CA SER A 152 -1.38 15.90 12.71
C SER A 152 0.12 15.79 12.46
N ARG A 153 0.81 14.83 13.10
CA ARG A 153 2.25 14.65 12.92
C ARG A 153 2.58 14.20 11.49
N ILE A 154 1.78 13.31 10.90
CA ILE A 154 1.95 12.91 9.50
C ILE A 154 1.76 14.11 8.56
N LYS A 155 0.76 14.96 8.83
CA LYS A 155 0.54 16.19 8.07
C LYS A 155 1.73 17.13 8.18
N GLU A 156 2.22 17.38 9.39
CA GLU A 156 3.38 18.24 9.67
C GLU A 156 4.64 17.75 8.95
N ILE A 157 5.02 16.47 9.10
CA ILE A 157 6.22 15.95 8.43
C ILE A 157 6.10 16.01 6.90
N THR A 158 4.90 15.76 6.37
CA THR A 158 4.64 15.79 4.93
C THR A 158 4.77 17.21 4.41
N THR A 159 4.17 18.18 5.10
CA THR A 159 4.27 19.61 4.77
C THR A 159 5.72 20.09 4.84
N LEU A 160 6.46 19.74 5.90
CA LEU A 160 7.87 20.08 6.03
C LEU A 160 8.70 19.52 4.86
N LEU A 161 8.51 18.24 4.52
CA LEU A 161 9.26 17.59 3.44
C LEU A 161 8.95 18.20 2.07
N ILE A 162 7.68 18.55 1.81
CA ILE A 162 7.22 19.26 0.61
C ILE A 162 7.87 20.65 0.51
N GLN A 163 7.84 21.42 1.61
CA GLN A 163 8.40 22.78 1.67
C GLN A 163 9.93 22.78 1.47
N GLN A 164 10.64 21.89 2.16
CA GLN A 164 12.09 21.78 2.05
C GLN A 164 12.51 21.43 0.61
N ASN A 165 11.72 20.63 -0.11
CA ASN A 165 11.95 20.24 -1.50
C ASN A 165 11.35 21.20 -2.52
N LYS A 166 10.72 22.31 -2.07
CA LYS A 166 10.08 23.32 -2.94
C LYS A 166 9.08 22.72 -3.93
N ILE A 167 8.33 21.71 -3.49
CA ILE A 167 7.28 21.08 -4.30
C ILE A 167 6.02 21.94 -4.22
N SER A 168 5.58 22.49 -5.36
CA SER A 168 4.45 23.42 -5.42
C SER A 168 3.26 22.90 -6.23
N ASP A 169 3.45 21.93 -7.12
CA ASP A 169 2.37 21.42 -7.95
C ASP A 169 1.52 20.39 -7.20
N THR A 170 0.19 20.51 -7.35
CA THR A 170 -0.79 19.69 -6.64
C THR A 170 -0.62 18.19 -6.90
N LYS A 171 -0.20 17.81 -8.12
CA LYS A 171 -0.02 16.40 -8.51
C LYS A 171 1.12 15.77 -7.72
N SER A 172 2.27 16.43 -7.66
CA SER A 172 3.43 16.02 -6.88
C SER A 172 3.19 16.01 -5.38
N VAL A 173 2.51 17.04 -4.86
CA VAL A 173 2.10 17.09 -3.44
C VAL A 173 1.25 15.87 -3.08
N ARG A 174 0.25 15.56 -3.91
CA ARG A 174 -0.62 14.40 -3.72
C ARG A 174 0.16 13.09 -3.81
N TYR A 175 1.09 12.98 -4.75
CA TYR A 175 1.96 11.81 -4.91
C TYR A 175 2.82 11.56 -3.66
N VAL A 176 3.56 12.56 -3.18
CA VAL A 176 4.38 12.46 -1.96
C VAL A 176 3.53 12.12 -0.74
N THR A 177 2.40 12.78 -0.57
CA THR A 177 1.48 12.55 0.55
C THR A 177 0.96 11.11 0.56
N ASN A 178 0.51 10.61 -0.59
CA ASN A 178 0.02 9.24 -0.71
C ASN A 178 1.13 8.21 -0.45
N TYR A 179 2.33 8.44 -0.98
CA TYR A 179 3.47 7.55 -0.77
C TYR A 179 3.84 7.45 0.71
N ILE A 180 3.91 8.57 1.43
CA ILE A 180 4.21 8.58 2.87
C ILE A 180 3.14 7.79 3.64
N ILE A 181 1.87 8.04 3.37
CA ILE A 181 0.76 7.37 4.05
C ILE A 181 0.75 5.88 3.78
N GLU A 182 0.96 5.47 2.53
CA GLU A 182 1.03 4.06 2.12
C GLU A 182 2.21 3.35 2.80
N ALA A 183 3.39 3.96 2.80
CA ALA A 183 4.56 3.39 3.46
C ALA A 183 4.39 3.26 4.98
N ILE A 184 3.78 4.24 5.65
CA ILE A 184 3.44 4.14 7.08
C ILE A 184 2.39 3.05 7.29
N ASN A 185 1.34 3.00 6.46
CA ASN A 185 0.29 1.99 6.55
C ASN A 185 0.87 0.58 6.45
N ASN A 186 1.73 0.33 5.46
CA ASN A 186 2.36 -0.98 5.27
C ASN A 186 3.20 -1.40 6.48
N GLU A 187 4.02 -0.49 7.01
CA GLU A 187 4.85 -0.75 8.19
C GLU A 187 4.03 -1.01 9.47
N LEU A 188 2.95 -0.24 9.68
CA LEU A 188 2.06 -0.43 10.82
C LEU A 188 1.21 -1.69 10.67
N CYS A 189 0.72 -2.00 9.47
CA CYS A 189 0.00 -3.24 9.18
C CYS A 189 0.85 -4.47 9.48
N GLN A 190 2.12 -4.50 9.05
CA GLN A 190 3.03 -5.61 9.37
C GLN A 190 3.26 -5.77 10.88
N THR A 191 3.07 -4.70 11.67
CA THR A 191 3.20 -4.73 13.12
C THR A 191 1.92 -5.19 13.81
N LEU A 192 0.78 -4.72 13.30
CA LEU A 192 -0.54 -5.00 13.87
C LEU A 192 -1.03 -6.39 13.50
N PHE A 193 -0.68 -6.84 12.30
CA PHE A 193 -1.16 -8.07 11.67
C PHE A 193 0.00 -8.82 10.99
N PRO A 194 1.06 -9.21 11.73
CA PRO A 194 2.23 -9.89 11.17
C PRO A 194 1.88 -11.24 10.49
N GLU A 195 0.75 -11.83 10.83
CA GLU A 195 0.25 -13.08 10.27
C GLU A 195 -0.41 -12.92 8.89
N LEU A 196 -0.72 -11.69 8.46
CA LEU A 196 -1.41 -11.48 7.19
C LEU A 196 -0.41 -11.44 6.03
N PRO A 197 -0.58 -12.28 5.00
CA PRO A 197 0.29 -12.31 3.83
C PRO A 197 -0.09 -11.19 2.83
N LEU A 198 -0.14 -9.93 3.29
CA LEU A 198 -0.63 -8.79 2.50
C LEU A 198 0.21 -8.56 1.23
N ARG A 199 1.53 -8.76 1.34
CA ARG A 199 2.44 -8.61 0.21
C ARG A 199 2.19 -9.68 -0.84
N GLU A 200 2.06 -10.93 -0.41
CA GLU A 200 1.82 -12.09 -1.25
C GLU A 200 0.45 -11.98 -1.94
N ILE A 201 -0.58 -11.50 -1.22
CA ILE A 201 -1.89 -11.18 -1.79
C ILE A 201 -1.75 -10.15 -2.91
N SER A 202 -1.03 -9.06 -2.67
CA SER A 202 -0.84 -8.02 -3.69
C SER A 202 -0.13 -8.58 -4.93
N VAL A 203 0.91 -9.39 -4.76
CA VAL A 203 1.66 -10.00 -5.88
C VAL A 203 0.78 -10.95 -6.68
N LEU A 204 0.13 -11.91 -6.01
CA LEU A 204 -0.72 -12.89 -6.68
C LEU A 204 -1.94 -12.23 -7.33
N ALA A 205 -2.52 -11.20 -6.71
CA ALA A 205 -3.61 -10.43 -7.29
C ALA A 205 -3.16 -9.74 -8.58
N THR A 206 -1.97 -9.13 -8.59
CA THR A 206 -1.41 -8.53 -9.81
C THR A 206 -1.21 -9.59 -10.90
N GLU A 207 -0.52 -10.69 -10.59
CA GLU A 207 -0.19 -11.73 -11.56
C GLU A 207 -1.43 -12.41 -12.17
N LEU A 208 -2.38 -12.85 -11.33
CA LEU A 208 -3.57 -13.54 -11.79
C LEU A 208 -4.51 -12.60 -12.54
N THR A 209 -4.64 -11.34 -12.11
CA THR A 209 -5.46 -10.34 -12.83
C THR A 209 -4.87 -10.06 -14.20
N SER A 210 -3.54 -9.86 -14.28
CA SER A 210 -2.85 -9.70 -15.55
C SER A 210 -3.08 -10.91 -16.47
N LEU A 211 -2.88 -12.13 -15.97
CA LEU A 211 -3.08 -13.35 -16.75
C LEU A 211 -4.50 -13.43 -17.33
N ARG A 212 -5.54 -13.18 -16.52
CA ARG A 212 -6.95 -13.23 -16.95
C ARG A 212 -7.30 -12.15 -17.96
N LEU A 213 -6.71 -10.96 -17.84
CA LEU A 213 -6.91 -9.89 -18.82
C LEU A 213 -6.27 -10.26 -20.16
N PHE A 214 -5.04 -10.75 -20.15
CA PHE A 214 -4.32 -11.04 -21.38
C PHE A 214 -4.81 -12.32 -22.09
N ASP A 215 -5.23 -13.34 -21.36
CA ASP A 215 -5.80 -14.59 -21.90
C ASP A 215 -7.14 -14.36 -22.63
N LYS A 216 -7.92 -13.34 -22.22
CA LYS A 216 -9.24 -13.05 -22.81
C LYS A 216 -9.27 -11.99 -23.91
N SER A 217 -8.20 -11.20 -24.08
CA SER A 217 -8.27 -9.97 -24.89
C SER A 217 -7.15 -9.79 -25.93
N MET A 218 -6.16 -10.69 -25.99
CA MET A 218 -5.02 -10.51 -26.89
C MET A 218 -4.91 -11.60 -27.94
N ASP A 219 -4.57 -11.16 -29.16
CA ASP A 219 -3.88 -12.01 -30.13
C ASP A 219 -2.63 -12.63 -29.47
N GLN A 220 -2.36 -13.90 -29.75
CA GLN A 220 -1.28 -14.70 -29.19
C GLN A 220 0.08 -13.97 -29.16
N MET A 221 0.42 -13.20 -30.21
CA MET A 221 1.69 -12.45 -30.23
C MET A 221 1.77 -11.34 -29.17
N LYS A 222 0.66 -10.65 -28.88
CA LYS A 222 0.63 -9.61 -27.85
C LYS A 222 0.62 -10.23 -26.46
N TYR A 223 -0.05 -11.38 -26.30
CA TYR A 223 0.00 -12.17 -25.08
C TYR A 223 1.44 -12.57 -24.73
N ASP A 224 2.20 -13.08 -25.71
CA ASP A 224 3.60 -13.49 -25.48
C ASP A 224 4.53 -12.32 -25.12
N HIS A 225 4.30 -11.13 -25.70
CA HIS A 225 5.03 -9.90 -25.32
C HIS A 225 4.80 -9.51 -23.86
N TRP A 226 3.54 -9.45 -23.41
CA TRP A 226 3.20 -9.03 -22.05
C TRP A 226 3.55 -10.09 -21.00
N LYS A 227 3.41 -11.36 -21.35
CA LYS A 227 3.90 -12.49 -20.56
C LYS A 227 5.40 -12.38 -20.30
N ALA A 228 6.19 -12.01 -21.30
CA ALA A 228 7.61 -11.74 -21.14
C ALA A 228 7.89 -10.47 -20.31
N HIS A 229 7.13 -9.38 -20.52
CA HIS A 229 7.27 -8.13 -19.78
C HIS A 229 7.08 -8.31 -18.26
N TYR A 230 6.05 -9.07 -17.86
CA TYR A 230 5.72 -9.34 -16.47
C TYR A 230 6.39 -10.61 -15.91
N LYS A 231 7.22 -11.30 -16.70
CA LYS A 231 7.87 -12.58 -16.35
C LYS A 231 6.88 -13.67 -15.89
N LEU A 232 5.69 -13.69 -16.49
CA LEU A 232 4.66 -14.66 -16.15
C LEU A 232 5.07 -16.07 -16.63
N PRO A 233 4.82 -17.13 -15.83
CA PRO A 233 5.21 -18.47 -16.19
C PRO A 233 4.53 -18.94 -17.49
N SER A 234 5.28 -19.65 -18.32
CA SER A 234 4.75 -20.28 -19.52
C SER A 234 3.82 -21.44 -19.17
N SER A 235 2.51 -21.14 -19.18
CA SER A 235 1.36 -22.06 -19.33
C SER A 235 1.56 -23.47 -18.76
N GLY A 236 0.84 -23.79 -17.68
CA GLY A 236 0.51 -25.16 -17.32
C GLY A 236 1.34 -25.82 -16.23
N LYS A 237 2.34 -25.13 -15.65
CA LYS A 237 2.83 -25.53 -14.33
C LYS A 237 2.08 -24.72 -13.29
N THR A 238 1.09 -25.39 -12.68
CA THR A 238 0.65 -25.12 -11.32
C THR A 238 1.88 -24.72 -10.52
N ILE A 239 1.92 -23.48 -10.05
CA ILE A 239 2.90 -23.08 -9.05
C ILE A 239 2.49 -23.85 -7.80
N MET A 240 3.09 -25.02 -7.58
CA MET A 240 3.15 -25.59 -6.25
C MET A 240 4.16 -24.73 -5.48
N LEU A 241 3.63 -23.92 -4.57
CA LEU A 241 4.35 -23.48 -3.38
C LEU A 241 3.96 -24.44 -2.25
#